data_AF-X1H1D1-F1
#
_entry.id   AF-X1H1D1-F1
#
_cell.length_a   1.000
_cell.length_b   1.000
_cell.length_c   1.000
_cell.angle_alpha   90.00
_cell.angle_beta   90.00
_cell.angle_gamma   90.00
#
_symmetry.space_group_name_H-M   'P 1'
#
loop_
_entity.id
_entity.type
_entity.pdbx_description
1 polymer ?
#
loop_
_entity_poly.entity_id
_entity_poly.type
_entity_poly.pdbx_seq_one_letter_code
_entity_poly.pdbx_strand_id
1 'polypeptide(L)'
;LVVIDGVPLRNSQTGHHNMDLPLTIDDIERVEVLKGPGARAYGSNAYGGVVNIITRSDSPLKTQLSATAGQFALKEGRISHRGPLLGLAQRISLARKISSGYIPD
;
A
#
# COMPACT_ATOMS: atom_id res chain seq x y z
N LEU A 1 -1.03 -8.39 12.97
CA LEU A 1 -2.24 -7.83 12.35
C LEU A 1 -1.84 -6.71 11.39
N VAL A 2 -2.46 -6.61 10.21
CA VAL A 2 -2.29 -5.46 9.31
C VAL A 2 -3.59 -4.66 9.30
N VAL A 3 -3.48 -3.35 9.46
CA VAL A 3 -4.61 -2.42 9.46
C VAL A 3 -4.31 -1.25 8.51
N ILE A 4 -5.34 -0.68 7.89
CA ILE A 4 -5.25 0.58 7.12
C ILE A 4 -6.07 1.62 7.88
N ASP A 5 -5.44 2.74 8.25
CA ASP A 5 -6.09 3.81 9.01
C ASP A 5 -6.82 3.30 10.26
N GLY A 6 -6.23 2.31 10.94
CA GLY A 6 -6.82 1.64 12.10
C GLY A 6 -7.90 0.59 11.78
N VAL A 7 -8.35 0.47 10.53
CA VAL A 7 -9.34 -0.53 10.11
C VAL A 7 -8.64 -1.87 9.81
N PRO A 8 -9.01 -2.97 10.49
CA PRO A 8 -8.39 -4.27 10.24
C PRO A 8 -8.65 -4.79 8.83
N LEU A 9 -7.56 -5.08 8.11
CA LEU A 9 -7.66 -5.79 6.84
C LEU A 9 -7.87 -7.28 7.11
N ARG A 10 -9.09 -7.74 6.87
CA ARG A 10 -9.45 -9.16 6.94
C ARG A 10 -9.64 -9.68 5.52
N ASN A 11 -8.59 -10.21 4.91
CA ASN A 11 -8.71 -11.04 3.72
C ASN A 11 -8.50 -12.51 4.14
N SER A 12 -9.57 -13.32 4.09
CA SER A 12 -9.52 -14.75 4.42
C SER A 12 -9.39 -15.66 3.19
N GLN A 13 -9.30 -15.11 1.98
CA GLN A 13 -9.26 -15.94 0.78
C GLN A 13 -7.83 -16.33 0.43
N THR A 14 -7.56 -17.63 0.59
CA THR A 14 -6.52 -18.47 -0.03
C THR A 14 -5.20 -18.73 0.70
N GLY A 15 -4.92 -18.11 1.85
CA GLY A 15 -3.61 -18.33 2.50
C GLY A 15 -2.41 -17.80 1.69
N HIS A 16 -2.66 -17.13 0.56
CA HIS A 16 -1.67 -16.33 -0.13
C HIS A 16 -1.44 -15.05 0.68
N HIS A 17 -0.29 -14.98 1.35
CA HIS A 17 0.21 -13.81 2.06
C HIS A 17 0.59 -12.65 1.12
N ASN A 18 -0.12 -12.46 0.00
CA ASN A 18 0.34 -11.51 -1.01
C ASN A 18 -0.03 -10.05 -0.70
N MET A 19 -0.81 -9.82 0.36
CA MET A 19 -1.10 -8.47 0.86
C MET A 19 -1.47 -7.54 -0.32
N ASP A 20 -2.38 -8.00 -1.18
CA ASP A 20 -2.88 -7.26 -2.35
C ASP A 20 -3.74 -6.10 -1.86
N LEU A 21 -3.05 -5.07 -1.35
CA LEU A 21 -3.68 -3.84 -0.92
C LEU A 21 -4.05 -3.05 -2.18
N PRO A 22 -5.26 -2.49 -2.27
CA PRO A 22 -5.62 -1.55 -3.34
C PRO A 22 -4.94 -0.18 -3.16
N LEU A 23 -3.72 -0.18 -2.62
CA LEU A 23 -2.88 0.96 -2.34
C LEU A 23 -1.57 0.83 -3.10
N THR A 24 -1.15 1.94 -3.68
CA THR A 24 0.18 2.15 -4.23
C THR A 24 1.07 2.82 -3.20
N ILE A 25 2.39 2.75 -3.37
CA ILE A 25 3.34 3.34 -2.41
C ILE A 25 3.13 4.85 -2.22
N ASP A 26 2.70 5.56 -3.27
CA ASP A 26 2.40 7.00 -3.26
C ASP A 26 1.19 7.36 -2.38
N ASP A 27 0.37 6.37 -2.00
CA ASP A 27 -0.82 6.54 -1.18
C ASP A 27 -0.51 6.46 0.31
N ILE A 28 0.62 5.86 0.63
CA ILE A 28 1.07 5.67 1.99
C ILE A 28 1.74 6.97 2.44
N GLU A 29 1.24 7.53 3.52
CA GLU A 29 1.89 8.63 4.22
C GLU A 29 3.05 8.07 5.05
N ARG A 30 2.75 7.04 5.84
CA ARG A 30 3.71 6.33 6.69
C ARG A 30 3.20 4.94 7.05
N VAL A 31 4.11 4.10 7.52
CA VAL A 31 3.80 2.79 8.10
C VAL A 31 4.22 2.81 9.57
N GLU A 32 3.28 2.52 10.45
CA GLU A 32 3.49 2.45 11.89
C GLU A 32 3.55 0.97 12.31
N VAL A 33 4.58 0.60 13.09
CA VAL A 33 4.73 -0.77 13.58
C VAL A 33 4.72 -0.77 15.10
N LEU A 34 3.64 -1.28 15.68
CA LEU A 34 3.50 -1.47 17.12
C LEU A 34 3.82 -2.93 17.48
N LYS A 35 4.85 -3.12 18.31
CA LYS A 35 5.29 -4.44 18.74
C LYS A 35 4.82 -4.71 20.18
N GLY A 36 4.50 -5.96 20.48
CA GLY A 36 4.25 -6.42 21.85
C GLY A 36 2.91 -5.96 22.45
N PRO A 37 2.80 -5.88 23.79
CA PRO A 37 1.53 -5.79 24.51
C PRO A 37 0.64 -4.60 24.11
N GLY A 38 1.26 -3.46 23.75
CA GLY A 38 0.54 -2.25 23.33
C GLY A 38 -0.28 -2.44 22.05
N ALA A 39 0.06 -3.43 21.22
CA ALA A 39 -0.70 -3.74 20.01
C ALA A 39 -2.10 -4.30 20.30
N ARG A 40 -2.36 -4.81 21.52
CA ARG A 40 -3.70 -5.31 21.93
C ARG A 40 -4.81 -4.27 21.79
N ALA A 41 -4.48 -2.97 21.79
CA ALA A 41 -5.44 -1.90 21.55
C ALA A 41 -6.14 -2.02 20.18
N TYR A 42 -5.52 -2.68 19.20
CA TYR A 42 -6.09 -2.93 17.87
C TYR A 42 -6.92 -4.23 17.78
N GLY A 43 -7.11 -4.95 18.89
CA GLY A 43 -7.96 -6.13 19.00
C GLY A 43 -7.21 -7.43 19.31
N SER A 44 -7.98 -8.50 19.55
CA SER A 44 -7.48 -9.81 20.00
C SER A 44 -6.46 -10.46 19.05
N ASN A 45 -6.49 -10.12 17.76
CA ASN A 45 -5.61 -10.66 16.72
C ASN A 45 -4.23 -9.97 16.64
N ALA A 46 -3.95 -9.01 17.52
CA ALA A 46 -2.70 -8.23 17.53
C ALA A 46 -1.59 -8.82 18.42
N TYR A 47 -1.64 -10.13 18.72
CA TYR A 47 -0.77 -10.78 19.70
C TYR A 47 0.73 -10.65 19.39
N GLY A 48 1.11 -10.70 18.11
CA GLY A 48 2.49 -10.50 17.63
C GLY A 48 2.85 -9.06 17.27
N GLY A 49 1.91 -8.11 17.39
CA GLY A 49 2.07 -6.74 16.92
C GLY A 49 1.10 -6.35 15.79
N VAL A 50 1.14 -5.06 15.45
CA VAL A 50 0.31 -4.42 14.43
C VAL A 50 1.21 -3.66 13.47
N VAL A 51 0.93 -3.82 12.18
CA VAL A 51 1.41 -2.93 11.11
C VAL A 51 0.23 -2.08 10.68
N ASN A 52 0.28 -0.78 10.93
CA ASN A 52 -0.75 0.19 10.59
C ASN A 52 -0.25 1.05 9.41
N ILE A 53 -0.93 0.94 8.28
CA ILE A 53 -0.63 1.72 7.09
C ILE A 53 -1.51 2.97 7.15
N ILE A 54 -0.88 4.13 7.26
CA ILE A 54 -1.57 5.42 7.27
C ILE A 54 -1.63 5.95 5.84
N THR A 55 -2.83 6.21 5.35
CA THR A 55 -3.04 6.80 4.03
C THR A 55 -2.98 8.32 4.10
N ARG A 56 -2.52 8.95 3.01
CA ARG A 56 -2.49 10.40 2.89
C ARG A 56 -3.91 10.96 2.82
N SER A 57 -4.30 11.79 3.78
CA SER A 57 -5.64 12.41 3.86
C SER A 57 -5.79 13.68 3.01
N ASP A 58 -4.66 14.32 2.72
CA ASP A 58 -4.58 15.56 1.97
C ASP A 58 -4.80 15.27 0.47
N SER A 59 -5.76 16.00 -0.12
CA SER A 59 -6.07 15.99 -1.56
C SER A 59 -5.57 17.25 -2.28
N PRO A 60 -4.31 17.72 -2.09
CA PRO A 60 -3.77 18.71 -2.99
C PRO A 60 -3.73 18.07 -4.37
N LEU A 61 -4.18 18.81 -5.38
CA LEU A 61 -4.17 18.34 -6.75
C LEU A 61 -2.74 17.97 -7.15
N LYS A 62 -2.50 16.69 -7.38
CA LYS A 62 -1.17 16.16 -7.68
C LYS A 62 -1.26 15.08 -8.74
N THR A 63 -0.48 15.27 -9.79
CA THR A 63 -0.27 14.28 -10.84
C THR A 63 1.19 13.87 -10.81
N GLN A 64 1.43 12.57 -10.83
CA GLN A 64 2.77 11.99 -10.82
C GLN A 64 2.90 10.95 -11.90
N LEU A 65 4.06 11.00 -12.56
CA LEU A 65 4.49 10.08 -13.59
C LEU A 65 5.85 9.54 -13.14
N SER A 66 6.01 8.22 -13.17
CA SER A 66 7.29 7.58 -12.87
C SER A 66 7.62 6.52 -13.90
N ALA A 67 8.92 6.38 -14.15
CA ALA A 67 9.49 5.32 -14.96
C ALA A 67 10.67 4.72 -14.19
N THR A 68 10.77 3.40 -14.19
CA THR A 68 11.83 2.66 -13.49
C THR A 68 12.40 1.61 -14.43
N ALA A 69 13.72 1.48 -14.43
CA ALA A 69 14.46 0.46 -15.16
C ALA A 69 15.46 -0.22 -14.20
N GLY A 70 15.67 -1.53 -14.35
CA GLY A 70 16.57 -2.28 -13.48
C GLY A 70 17.02 -3.62 -14.07
N GLN A 71 17.73 -4.39 -13.25
CA GLN A 71 18.16 -5.75 -13.58
C GLN A 71 16.96 -6.68 -13.82
N PHE A 72 17.19 -7.86 -14.40
CA PHE A 72 16.14 -8.83 -14.76
C PHE A 72 15.07 -8.22 -15.66
N ALA A 73 15.53 -7.46 -16.67
CA ALA A 73 14.69 -6.74 -17.62
C ALA A 73 13.56 -5.93 -16.96
N LEU A 74 13.77 -5.43 -15.72
CA LEU A 74 12.77 -4.67 -15.00
C LEU A 74 12.49 -3.36 -15.73
N LYS A 75 11.23 -3.17 -16.11
CA LYS A 75 10.70 -1.93 -16.65
C LYS A 75 9.34 -1.68 -16.01
N GLU A 76 9.19 -0.53 -15.37
CA GLU A 76 7.93 -0.13 -14.75
C GLU A 76 7.57 1.29 -15.14
N GLY A 77 6.31 1.52 -15.46
CA GLY A 77 5.73 2.84 -15.64
C GLY A 77 4.52 3.00 -14.73
N ARG A 78 4.41 4.13 -14.04
CA ARG A 78 3.25 4.45 -13.20
C ARG A 78 2.74 5.86 -13.47
N ILE A 79 1.43 6.01 -13.43
CA ILE A 79 0.72 7.29 -13.47
C ILE A 79 -0.24 7.31 -12.28
N SER A 80 -0.17 8.36 -11.47
CA SER A 80 -1.10 8.58 -10.35
C SER A 80 -1.64 10.00 -10.38
N HIS A 81 -2.93 10.13 -10.16
CA HIS A 81 -3.64 11.40 -10.03
C HIS A 81 -4.44 11.41 -8.73
N ARG A 82 -4.35 12.51 -7.98
CA ARG A 82 -5.09 12.72 -6.73
C ARG A 82 -5.58 14.16 -6.67
N GLY A 83 -6.80 14.37 -6.18
CA GLY A 83 -7.37 15.70 -5.97
C GLY A 83 -8.89 15.66 -5.76
N PRO A 84 -9.51 16.82 -5.42
CA PRO A 84 -10.95 16.93 -5.36
C PRO A 84 -11.54 16.96 -6.78
N LEU A 85 -12.50 16.07 -7.06
CA LEU A 85 -13.33 16.12 -8.26
C LEU A 85 -14.80 16.18 -7.83
N LEU A 86 -15.48 17.26 -8.21
CA LEU A 86 -16.88 17.55 -7.80
C LEU A 86 -17.06 17.61 -6.26
N GLY A 87 -16.04 18.06 -5.53
CA GLY A 87 -16.06 18.13 -4.07
C GLY A 87 -15.79 16.79 -3.36
N LEU A 88 -15.66 15.68 -4.11
CA LEU A 88 -15.21 14.40 -3.58
C LEU A 88 -13.69 14.29 -3.68
N ALA A 89 -13.00 13.91 -2.60
CA ALA A 89 -11.59 13.55 -2.65
C ALA A 89 -11.43 12.24 -3.42
N GLN A 90 -10.70 12.27 -4.54
CA GLN A 90 -10.54 11.12 -5.41
C GLN A 90 -9.07 10.82 -5.70
N ARG A 91 -8.83 9.56 -6.03
CA ARG A 91 -7.51 9.06 -6.38
C ARG A 91 -7.61 7.98 -7.45
N ILE A 92 -6.80 8.11 -8.48
CA ILE A 92 -6.72 7.19 -9.60
C ILE A 92 -5.25 6.87 -9.83
N SER A 93 -4.91 5.59 -9.94
CA SER A 93 -3.54 5.15 -10.22
C SER A 93 -3.52 4.00 -11.21
N LEU A 94 -2.62 4.07 -12.19
CA LEU A 94 -2.36 3.05 -13.20
C LEU A 94 -0.87 2.71 -13.18
N ALA A 95 -0.55 1.43 -13.24
CA ALA A 95 0.83 0.96 -13.24
C ALA A 95 0.98 -0.25 -14.16
N ARG A 96 2.11 -0.34 -14.85
CA ARG A 96 2.53 -1.51 -15.62
C ARG A 96 3.97 -1.84 -15.30
N LYS A 97 4.22 -3.07 -14.85
CA LYS A 97 5.54 -3.61 -14.52
C LYS A 97 5.81 -4.85 -15.37
N ILE A 98 7.00 -4.92 -15.96
CA ILE A 98 7.52 -6.06 -16.72
C ILE A 98 8.87 -6.41 -16.11
N SER A 99 9.13 -7.69 -15.86
CA SER A 99 10.42 -8.19 -15.37
C SER A 99 10.56 -9.67 -15.72
N SER A 100 11.79 -10.11 -15.97
CA SER A 100 12.13 -11.53 -16.19
C SER A 100 12.25 -12.33 -14.89
N GLY A 101 11.94 -11.74 -13.72
CA GLY A 101 11.93 -12.43 -12.44
C GLY A 101 13.15 -12.12 -11.57
N TYR A 102 13.64 -13.13 -10.85
CA TYR A 102 14.76 -13.05 -9.91
C TYR A 102 15.95 -13.90 -10.41
N ILE A 103 17.10 -13.80 -9.73
CA ILE A 103 18.26 -14.66 -10.00
C ILE A 103 17.83 -16.11 -9.75
N PRO A 104 17.90 -17.00 -10.75
CA PRO A 104 17.75 -18.43 -10.50
C PRO A 104 18.95 -18.92 -9.68
N ASP A 105 18.68 -19.68 -8.62
CA ASP A 105 19.69 -20.34 -7.76
C ASP A 105 20.60 -21.29 -8.55
#